data_AF-A0A9E1Q911-F1
#
_entry.id   AF-A0A9E1Q911-F1
#
_cell.length_a   1.000
_cell.length_b   1.000
_cell.length_c   1.000
_cell.angle_alpha   90.00
_cell.angle_beta   90.00
_cell.angle_gamma   90.00
#
_symmetry.space_group_name_H-M   'P 1'
#
loop_
_entity.id
_entity.type
_entity.pdbx_description
1 polymer ?
#
loop_
_entity_poly.entity_id
_entity_poly.type
_entity_poly.pdbx_seq_one_letter_code
_entity_poly.pdbx_strand_id
1 'polypeptide(L)'
;NIGDNIHGNIFEALIGAIYLDRGYTYCNKFIYDKVIIPYVDIPKLEGKITSYKGLIIEWCQKQKKKYDINTYEDTGNEPVKHFSVKISIDDVQIAKGRATSKKKAEEQASKRVYFTFQKQIENS
;
A
#
# COMPACT_ATOMS: atom_id res chain seq x y z
N ASN A 1 17.92 16.50 -0.08
CA ASN A 1 16.97 15.52 -0.65
C ASN A 1 15.68 15.54 0.12
N ILE A 2 14.74 16.36 -0.34
CA ILE A 2 13.35 16.35 0.13
C ILE A 2 12.69 15.19 -0.62
N GLY A 3 12.24 14.15 0.09
CA GLY A 3 11.82 12.88 -0.54
C GLY A 3 10.58 13.01 -1.44
N ASP A 4 10.42 12.05 -2.35
CA ASP A 4 9.34 11.98 -3.38
C ASP A 4 7.90 12.16 -2.85
N ASN A 5 7.70 12.05 -1.53
CA ASN A 5 6.40 12.17 -0.87
C ASN A 5 6.13 13.53 -0.21
N ILE A 6 6.98 14.56 -0.39
CA ILE A 6 6.85 15.81 0.38
C ILE A 6 5.50 16.50 0.22
N HIS A 7 4.95 16.53 -1.00
CA HIS A 7 3.65 17.17 -1.26
C HIS A 7 2.51 16.44 -0.54
N GLY A 8 2.55 15.11 -0.53
CA GLY A 8 1.59 14.29 0.22
C GLY A 8 1.69 14.54 1.71
N ASN A 9 2.91 14.55 2.25
CA ASN A 9 3.14 14.81 3.68
C ASN A 9 2.68 16.22 4.11
N ILE A 10 2.90 17.24 3.27
CA ILE A 10 2.41 18.61 3.54
C ILE A 10 0.88 18.64 3.52
N PHE A 11 0.25 17.96 2.56
CA PHE A 11 -1.20 17.88 2.48
C PHE A 11 -1.78 17.16 3.71
N GLU A 12 -1.23 16.02 4.12
CA GLU A 12 -1.63 15.31 5.34
C GLU A 12 -1.46 16.18 6.58
N ALA A 13 -0.36 16.92 6.70
CA ALA A 13 -0.12 17.84 7.80
C ALA A 13 -1.16 18.97 7.86
N LEU A 14 -1.54 19.54 6.70
CA LEU A 14 -2.60 20.53 6.60
C LEU A 14 -3.95 19.97 7.04
N ILE A 15 -4.31 18.78 6.56
CA ILE A 15 -5.55 18.10 6.96
C ILE A 15 -5.55 17.80 8.47
N GLY A 16 -4.41 17.38 9.01
CA GLY A 16 -4.21 17.17 10.45
C GLY A 16 -4.45 18.45 11.26
N ALA A 17 -3.89 19.58 10.83
CA ALA A 17 -4.11 20.87 11.49
C ALA A 17 -5.59 21.29 11.45
N ILE A 18 -6.26 21.17 10.29
CA ILE A 18 -7.68 21.49 10.16
C ILE A 18 -8.54 20.61 11.06
N TYR A 19 -8.21 19.31 11.17
CA TYR A 19 -8.90 18.38 12.05
C TYR A 19 -8.73 18.78 13.52
N LEU A 20 -7.51 19.11 13.95
CA LEU A 20 -7.24 19.52 15.33
C LEU A 20 -7.96 20.82 15.69
N ASP A 21 -8.02 21.78 14.76
CA ASP A 21 -8.63 23.09 15.00
C ASP A 21 -10.16 23.08 14.94
N ARG A 22 -10.76 22.27 14.05
CA ARG A 22 -12.20 22.37 13.70
C ARG A 22 -12.97 21.06 13.80
N GLY A 23 -12.30 19.99 14.21
CA GLY A 23 -12.90 18.67 14.37
C GLY A 23 -13.23 17.95 13.07
N TYR A 24 -13.70 16.71 13.22
CA TYR A 24 -13.96 15.78 12.13
C TYR A 24 -14.95 16.32 11.09
N THR A 25 -16.12 16.80 11.52
CA THR A 25 -17.22 17.19 10.63
C THR A 25 -16.81 18.30 9.66
N TYR A 26 -16.07 19.30 10.14
CA TYR A 26 -15.56 20.37 9.30
C TYR A 26 -14.48 19.86 8.35
N CYS A 27 -13.53 19.07 8.86
CA CYS A 27 -12.45 18.51 8.07
C CYS A 27 -12.98 17.65 6.91
N ASN A 28 -13.97 16.78 7.18
CA ASN A 28 -14.62 15.96 6.17
C ASN A 28 -15.27 16.81 5.06
N LYS A 29 -16.02 17.85 5.44
CA LYS A 29 -16.63 18.78 4.48
C LYS A 29 -15.57 19.51 3.65
N PHE A 30 -14.49 19.97 4.28
CA PHE A 30 -13.39 20.62 3.58
C PHE A 30 -12.75 19.70 2.53
N ILE A 31 -12.45 18.45 2.90
CA ILE A 31 -11.88 17.47 1.96
C ILE A 31 -12.83 17.26 0.78
N TYR A 32 -14.12 17.07 1.05
CA TYR A 32 -15.10 16.83 -0.01
C TYR A 32 -15.26 18.03 -0.96
N ASP A 33 -15.51 19.22 -0.41
CA ASP A 33 -15.86 20.42 -1.18
C ASP A 33 -14.65 21.10 -1.83
N LYS A 34 -13.47 21.01 -1.21
CA LYS A 34 -12.26 21.75 -1.64
C LYS A 34 -11.20 20.88 -2.28
N VAL A 35 -11.28 19.56 -2.14
CA VAL A 35 -10.27 18.64 -2.68
C VAL A 35 -10.91 17.67 -3.67
N ILE A 36 -11.92 16.90 -3.24
CA ILE A 36 -12.51 15.84 -4.06
C ILE A 36 -13.28 16.42 -5.26
N ILE A 37 -14.36 17.18 -5.01
CA ILE A 37 -15.19 17.76 -6.09
C ILE A 37 -14.36 18.51 -7.16
N PRO A 38 -13.43 19.42 -6.79
CA PRO A 38 -12.74 20.22 -7.79
C PRO A 38 -11.58 19.52 -8.52
N TYR A 39 -10.94 18.49 -7.92
CA TYR A 39 -9.66 17.98 -8.44
C TYR A 39 -9.60 16.46 -8.63
N VAL A 40 -10.59 15.69 -8.16
CA VAL A 40 -10.54 14.23 -8.23
C VAL A 40 -11.45 13.71 -9.34
N ASP A 41 -10.83 13.08 -10.33
CA ASP A 41 -11.52 12.36 -11.40
C ASP A 41 -11.76 10.91 -10.96
N ILE A 42 -12.96 10.66 -10.39
CA ILE A 42 -13.34 9.35 -9.86
C ILE A 42 -13.28 8.25 -10.95
N PRO A 43 -13.83 8.44 -12.17
CA PRO A 43 -13.71 7.44 -13.23
C PRO A 43 -12.28 7.03 -13.56
N LYS A 44 -11.31 7.96 -13.53
CA LYS A 44 -9.89 7.63 -13.76
C LYS A 44 -9.24 6.86 -12.61
N LEU A 45 -9.82 6.90 -11.41
CA LEU A 45 -9.33 6.16 -10.27
C LEU A 45 -9.89 4.74 -10.22
N GLU A 46 -11.05 4.52 -10.87
CA GLU A 46 -11.68 3.21 -10.95
C GLU A 46 -10.75 2.20 -11.65
N GLY A 47 -10.56 1.04 -11.03
CA GLY A 47 -9.67 -0.02 -11.52
C GLY A 47 -8.16 0.21 -11.29
N LYS A 48 -7.74 1.34 -10.72
CA LYS A 48 -6.33 1.59 -10.40
C LYS A 48 -5.93 0.96 -9.07
N ILE A 49 -5.05 -0.03 -9.10
CA ILE A 49 -4.44 -0.58 -7.88
C ILE A 49 -3.40 0.41 -7.34
N THR A 50 -3.73 1.02 -6.20
CA THR A 50 -2.86 1.98 -5.50
C THR A 50 -1.88 1.30 -4.55
N SER A 51 -2.22 0.12 -4.04
CA SER A 51 -1.38 -0.68 -3.14
C SER A 51 -1.68 -2.17 -3.27
N TYR A 52 -0.76 -2.94 -3.86
CA TYR A 52 -0.90 -4.39 -3.97
C TYR A 52 -0.93 -5.06 -2.60
N LYS A 53 -0.10 -4.59 -1.66
CA LYS A 53 -0.07 -5.10 -0.29
C LYS A 53 -1.41 -4.90 0.42
N GLY A 54 -1.94 -3.68 0.37
CA GLY A 54 -3.22 -3.35 1.01
C GLY A 54 -4.35 -4.22 0.46
N LEU A 55 -4.42 -4.32 -0.87
CA LEU A 55 -5.42 -5.12 -1.57
C LEU A 55 -5.35 -6.62 -1.18
N ILE A 56 -4.16 -7.21 -1.08
CA ILE A 56 -4.00 -8.61 -0.65
C ILE A 56 -4.42 -8.80 0.80
N ILE A 57 -4.04 -7.89 1.69
CA ILE A 57 -4.39 -7.96 3.12
C ILE A 57 -5.91 -7.91 3.28
N GLU A 58 -6.56 -6.97 2.60
CA GLU A 58 -8.02 -6.82 2.62
C GLU A 58 -8.72 -8.08 2.10
N TRP A 59 -8.24 -8.62 0.97
CA TRP A 59 -8.75 -9.87 0.42
C TRP A 59 -8.59 -11.05 1.41
N CYS A 60 -7.41 -11.22 2.00
CA CYS A 60 -7.19 -12.27 3.00
C CYS A 60 -8.14 -12.12 4.19
N GLN A 61 -8.32 -10.91 4.71
CA GLN A 61 -9.25 -10.63 5.82
C GLN A 61 -10.70 -10.97 5.44
N LYS A 62 -11.16 -10.55 4.26
CA LYS A 62 -12.51 -10.84 3.74
C LYS A 62 -12.75 -12.34 3.60
N GLN A 63 -11.74 -13.08 3.13
CA GLN A 63 -11.79 -14.54 2.97
C GLN A 63 -11.47 -15.32 4.26
N LYS A 64 -11.23 -14.63 5.39
CA LYS A 64 -10.80 -15.23 6.66
C LYS A 64 -9.54 -16.11 6.53
N LYS A 65 -8.63 -15.73 5.63
CA LYS A 65 -7.34 -16.38 5.43
C LYS A 65 -6.28 -15.75 6.32
N LYS A 66 -5.41 -16.59 6.87
CA LYS A 66 -4.24 -16.13 7.60
C LYS A 66 -3.22 -15.63 6.57
N TYR A 67 -2.64 -14.47 6.79
CA TYR A 67 -1.54 -13.96 5.96
C TYR A 67 -0.36 -13.59 6.84
N ASP A 68 0.83 -13.72 6.28
CA ASP A 68 2.09 -13.41 6.95
C ASP A 68 3.07 -12.77 5.95
N ILE A 69 3.67 -11.63 6.34
CA ILE A 69 4.59 -10.86 5.49
C ILE A 69 5.89 -10.66 6.26
N ASN A 70 6.89 -11.46 5.92
CA ASN A 70 8.21 -11.43 6.57
C ASN A 70 9.20 -10.64 5.73
N THR A 71 9.73 -9.56 6.30
CA THR A 71 10.82 -8.78 5.71
C THR A 71 12.12 -9.03 6.46
N TYR A 72 13.19 -9.35 5.74
CA TYR A 72 14.51 -9.59 6.31
C TYR A 72 15.62 -9.04 5.40
N GLU A 73 16.77 -8.77 5.99
CA GLU A 73 17.96 -8.35 5.23
C GLU A 73 18.60 -9.56 4.56
N ASP A 74 18.95 -9.43 3.28
CA ASP A 74 19.48 -10.51 2.44
C ASP A 74 20.80 -10.05 1.82
N THR A 75 21.74 -9.71 2.68
CA THR A 75 23.01 -9.05 2.32
C THR A 75 24.02 -9.95 1.64
N GLY A 76 23.90 -11.28 1.73
CA GLY A 76 24.81 -12.24 1.10
C GLY A 76 26.30 -11.84 1.24
N ASN A 77 27.10 -12.15 0.21
CA ASN A 77 28.45 -11.62 0.03
C ASN A 77 28.49 -10.41 -0.93
N GLU A 78 27.34 -9.84 -1.26
CA GLU A 78 27.26 -8.76 -2.24
C GLU A 78 27.59 -7.40 -1.58
N PRO A 79 28.32 -6.51 -2.27
CA PRO A 79 28.64 -5.19 -1.73
C PRO A 79 27.40 -4.30 -1.58
N VAL A 80 26.32 -4.60 -2.30
CA VAL A 80 25.07 -3.85 -2.26
C VAL A 80 24.09 -4.54 -1.32
N LYS A 81 23.59 -3.79 -0.34
CA LYS A 81 22.56 -4.24 0.61
C LYS A 81 21.26 -4.57 -0.13
N HIS A 82 20.79 -5.79 0.07
CA HIS A 82 19.48 -6.24 -0.42
C HIS A 82 18.55 -6.57 0.75
N PHE A 83 17.26 -6.44 0.48
CA PHE A 83 16.18 -6.82 1.35
C PHE A 83 15.32 -7.85 0.64
N SER A 84 14.91 -8.87 1.39
CA SER A 84 14.00 -9.90 0.92
C SER A 84 12.69 -9.83 1.69
N VAL A 85 11.58 -10.01 0.99
CA VAL A 85 10.23 -10.11 1.55
C VAL A 85 9.65 -11.45 1.13
N LYS A 86 9.10 -12.21 2.09
CA LYS A 86 8.31 -13.43 1.84
C LYS A 86 6.88 -13.17 2.26
N ILE A 87 5.93 -13.59 1.42
CA ILE A 87 4.51 -13.52 1.72
C ILE A 87 3.95 -14.94 1.71
N SER A 88 3.30 -15.30 2.82
CA SER A 88 2.63 -16.58 3.02
C SER A 88 1.15 -16.35 3.28
N ILE A 89 0.30 -17.26 2.75
CA ILE A 89 -1.15 -17.28 2.99
C ILE A 89 -1.52 -18.69 3.42
N ASP A 90 -2.25 -18.82 4.53
CA ASP A 90 -2.58 -20.08 5.20
C ASP A 90 -1.34 -20.96 5.39
N ASP A 91 -0.26 -20.34 5.90
CA ASP A 91 1.04 -20.95 6.18
C ASP A 91 1.80 -21.51 4.95
N VAL A 92 1.29 -21.28 3.74
CA VAL A 92 1.96 -21.61 2.47
C VAL A 92 2.65 -20.37 1.90
N GLN A 93 3.96 -20.45 1.64
CA GLN A 93 4.70 -19.36 1.00
C GLN A 93 4.25 -19.20 -0.46
N ILE A 94 3.65 -18.04 -0.79
CA ILE A 94 3.13 -17.74 -2.11
C ILE A 94 4.17 -17.02 -2.97
N ALA A 95 4.86 -16.04 -2.39
CA ALA A 95 5.82 -15.24 -3.13
C ALA A 95 7.01 -14.80 -2.28
N LYS A 96 8.12 -14.53 -2.97
CA LYS A 96 9.29 -13.80 -2.44
C LYS A 96 9.56 -12.60 -3.35
N GLY A 97 10.03 -11.49 -2.79
CA GLY A 97 10.60 -10.34 -3.50
C GLY A 97 11.99 -10.03 -2.95
N ARG A 98 12.93 -9.58 -3.79
CA ARG A 98 14.28 -9.19 -3.37
C ARG A 98 14.68 -7.93 -4.12
N ALA A 99 15.06 -6.88 -3.40
CA ALA A 99 15.46 -5.62 -3.99
C ALA A 99 16.41 -4.83 -3.07
N THR A 100 16.98 -3.74 -3.60
CA THR A 100 17.91 -2.87 -2.85
C THR A 100 17.24 -2.00 -1.79
N SER A 101 15.91 -2.00 -1.69
CA SER A 101 15.17 -1.36 -0.60
C SER A 101 14.00 -2.21 -0.14
N LYS A 102 13.63 -2.11 1.15
CA LYS A 102 12.48 -2.81 1.74
C LYS A 102 11.19 -2.54 0.94
N LYS A 103 10.93 -1.28 0.59
CA LYS A 103 9.74 -0.85 -0.18
C LYS A 103 9.68 -1.55 -1.55
N LYS A 104 10.79 -1.60 -2.29
CA LYS A 104 10.83 -2.25 -3.61
C LYS A 104 10.64 -3.77 -3.49
N ALA A 105 11.24 -4.40 -2.49
CA ALA A 105 11.12 -5.84 -2.26
C ALA A 105 9.68 -6.23 -1.88
N GLU A 106 9.04 -5.43 -1.02
CA GLU A 106 7.64 -5.61 -0.62
C GLU A 106 6.68 -5.45 -1.80
N GLU A 107 6.86 -4.39 -2.59
CA GLU A 107 6.05 -4.12 -3.77
C GLU A 107 6.15 -5.28 -4.78
N GLN A 108 7.36 -5.80 -5.01
CA GLN A 108 7.60 -6.94 -5.90
C GLN A 108 6.92 -8.22 -5.39
N ALA A 109 7.06 -8.53 -4.10
CA ALA A 109 6.43 -9.70 -3.50
C ALA A 109 4.89 -9.59 -3.56
N SER A 110 4.35 -8.42 -3.22
CA SER A 110 2.91 -8.16 -3.22
C SER A 110 2.32 -8.26 -4.63
N LYS A 111 2.96 -7.67 -5.65
CA LYS A 111 2.54 -7.82 -7.05
C LYS A 111 2.42 -9.28 -7.46
N ARG A 112 3.41 -10.12 -7.09
CA ARG A 112 3.40 -11.55 -7.42
C ARG A 112 2.20 -12.28 -6.78
N VAL A 113 1.92 -12.00 -5.51
CA VAL A 113 0.74 -12.58 -4.83
C VAL A 113 -0.55 -12.14 -5.49
N TYR A 114 -0.68 -10.85 -5.85
CA TYR A 114 -1.86 -10.34 -6.55
C TYR A 114 -2.10 -11.09 -7.84
N PHE A 115 -1.09 -11.20 -8.72
CA PHE A 115 -1.26 -11.92 -9.98
C PHE A 115 -1.52 -13.42 -9.78
N THR A 116 -1.01 -14.01 -8.69
CA THR A 116 -1.32 -15.41 -8.34
C THR A 116 -2.80 -15.59 -7.98
N PHE A 117 -3.40 -14.61 -7.30
CA PHE A 117 -4.78 -14.66 -6.82
C PHE A 117 -5.76 -13.75 -7.58
N GLN A 118 -5.36 -13.22 -8.74
CA GLN A 118 -6.08 -12.14 -9.41
C GLN A 118 -7.56 -12.48 -9.64
N LYS A 119 -7.82 -13.69 -10.15
CA LYS A 119 -9.18 -14.16 -10.39
C LYS A 119 -10.00 -14.30 -9.10
N GLN A 120 -9.41 -14.75 -7.99
CA GLN A 120 -10.16 -14.84 -6.73
C GLN A 120 -10.40 -13.48 -6.11
N ILE A 121 -9.49 -12.52 -6.31
CA ILE A 121 -9.63 -11.16 -5.81
C ILE A 121 -10.73 -10.42 -6.59
N GLU A 122 -10.69 -10.46 -7.92
CA GLU A 122 -11.67 -9.78 -8.79
C GLU A 122 -13.10 -10.31 -8.61
N ASN A 123 -13.26 -11.56 -8.20
CA ASN A 123 -14.56 -12.20 -7.97
C ASN A 123 -15.03 -12.20 -6.50
N SER A 124 -14.29 -11.56 -5.59
CA SER A 124 -14.55 -11.63 -4.14
C SER A 124 -15.53 -10.60 -3.61
#